data_AF-A0A942BYB4-F1
#
_entry.id   AF-A0A942BYB4-F1
#
_cell.length_a   1.000
_cell.length_b   1.000
_cell.length_c   1.000
_cell.angle_alpha   90.00
_cell.angle_beta   90.00
_cell.angle_gamma   90.00
#
_symmetry.space_group_name_H-M   'P 1'
#
loop_
_entity.id
_entity.type
_entity.pdbx_description
1 polymer ?
#
loop_
_entity_poly.entity_id
_entity_poly.type
_entity_poly.pdbx_seq_one_letter_code
_entity_poly.pdbx_strand_id
1 'polypeptide(L)'
;MIDIGTFSDTLAQYRKHGWQLARLLVNGEPSPELSGLIGSASVHESAFDAAWFTRSALPGTTTWELRYLGPSPLALVSVVGEDADLEAELEFQQERLVEMVSRKIPSKEGKNGTS
;
A
#
# COMPACT_ATOMS: atom_id res chain seq x y z
N MET A 1 5.60 -10.94 0.41
CA MET A 1 4.55 -11.84 0.91
C MET A 1 3.83 -11.15 2.04
N ILE A 2 2.54 -10.91 1.84
CA ILE A 2 1.67 -10.22 2.80
C ILE A 2 1.39 -11.14 3.99
N ASP A 3 1.62 -10.65 5.19
CA ASP A 3 1.20 -11.34 6.41
C ASP A 3 -0.33 -11.16 6.59
N ILE A 4 -1.07 -12.25 6.40
CA ILE A 4 -2.54 -12.26 6.37
C ILE A 4 -3.14 -11.83 7.72
N GLY A 5 -2.53 -12.25 8.85
CA GLY A 5 -3.00 -11.87 10.18
C GLY A 5 -2.85 -10.38 10.43
N THR A 6 -1.65 -9.86 10.18
CA THR A 6 -1.32 -8.43 10.32
C THR A 6 -2.16 -7.57 9.38
N PHE A 7 -2.40 -8.03 8.15
CA PHE A 7 -3.25 -7.31 7.22
C PHE A 7 -4.71 -7.29 7.67
N SER A 8 -5.25 -8.42 8.15
CA SER A 8 -6.60 -8.49 8.72
C SER A 8 -6.78 -7.53 9.91
N ASP A 9 -5.82 -7.48 10.82
CA ASP A 9 -5.83 -6.55 11.96
C ASP A 9 -5.77 -5.08 11.49
N THR A 10 -4.95 -4.80 10.47
CA THR A 10 -4.90 -3.47 9.84
C THR A 10 -6.26 -3.09 9.26
N LEU A 11 -6.93 -3.98 8.51
CA LEU A 11 -8.26 -3.74 7.97
C LEU A 11 -9.27 -3.44 9.08
N ALA A 12 -9.25 -4.21 10.16
CA ALA A 12 -10.15 -4.01 11.30
C ALA A 12 -9.93 -2.64 11.97
N GLN A 13 -8.66 -2.27 12.21
CA GLN A 13 -8.31 -0.96 12.76
C GLN A 13 -8.74 0.18 11.85
N TYR A 14 -8.52 0.06 10.54
CA TYR A 14 -8.84 1.09 9.56
C TYR A 14 -10.35 1.34 9.48
N ARG A 15 -11.14 0.26 9.38
CA ARG A 15 -12.60 0.32 9.38
C ARG A 15 -13.15 1.01 10.62
N LYS A 16 -12.57 0.74 11.80
CA LYS A 16 -12.94 1.41 13.07
C LYS A 16 -12.79 2.94 13.01
N HIS A 17 -11.86 3.43 12.19
CA HIS A 17 -11.58 4.85 12.01
C HIS A 17 -12.12 5.43 10.70
N GLY A 18 -13.08 4.73 10.07
CA GLY A 18 -13.77 5.21 8.87
C GLY A 18 -12.95 5.10 7.58
N TRP A 19 -11.81 4.41 7.61
CA TRP A 19 -11.06 4.10 6.41
C TRP A 19 -11.62 2.86 5.72
N GLN A 20 -11.57 2.87 4.39
CA GLN A 20 -12.03 1.77 3.54
C GLN A 20 -10.87 1.31 2.65
N LEU A 21 -10.74 -0.01 2.47
CA LEU A 21 -9.81 -0.55 1.48
C LEU A 21 -10.36 -0.27 0.08
N ALA A 22 -9.60 0.44 -0.75
CA ALA A 22 -9.99 0.78 -2.11
C ALA A 22 -9.26 -0.09 -3.14
N ARG A 23 -7.95 -0.30 -2.96
CA ARG A 23 -7.13 -1.14 -3.84
C ARG A 23 -6.12 -1.95 -3.06
N LEU A 24 -5.87 -3.17 -3.52
CA LEU A 24 -4.74 -3.98 -3.09
C LEU A 24 -3.72 -4.01 -4.23
N LEU A 25 -2.46 -3.72 -3.90
CA LEU A 25 -1.31 -3.87 -4.79
C LEU A 25 -0.56 -5.14 -4.39
N VAL A 26 -0.38 -6.05 -5.33
CA VAL A 26 0.27 -7.35 -5.09
C VAL A 26 1.41 -7.60 -6.07
N ASN A 27 2.51 -8.13 -5.55
CA ASN A 27 3.56 -8.69 -6.40
C ASN A 27 3.20 -10.15 -6.74
N GLY A 28 2.49 -10.32 -7.85
CA GLY A 28 1.98 -11.60 -8.33
C GLY A 28 0.51 -11.82 -8.00
N GLU A 29 0.06 -13.08 -8.06
CA GLU A 29 -1.34 -13.44 -7.86
C GLU A 29 -1.70 -13.49 -6.36
N PRO A 30 -2.82 -12.88 -5.93
CA PRO A 30 -3.23 -12.92 -4.53
C PRO A 30 -3.62 -14.35 -4.12
N SER A 31 -3.27 -14.74 -2.89
CA SER A 31 -3.74 -16.03 -2.37
C SER A 31 -5.27 -16.04 -2.21
N PRO A 32 -5.91 -17.22 -2.17
CA PRO A 32 -7.35 -17.34 -1.91
C PRO A 32 -7.77 -16.69 -0.58
N GLU A 33 -6.95 -16.83 0.47
CA GLU A 33 -7.18 -16.23 1.79
C GLU A 33 -7.14 -14.69 1.71
N LEU A 34 -6.15 -14.14 1.01
CA LEU A 34 -6.04 -12.71 0.79
C LEU A 34 -7.22 -12.17 0.00
N SER A 35 -7.64 -12.89 -1.04
CA SER A 35 -8.81 -12.57 -1.86
C SER A 35 -10.10 -12.53 -1.03
N GLY A 36 -10.23 -13.41 -0.02
CA GLY A 36 -11.34 -13.39 0.92
C GLY A 36 -11.38 -12.16 1.84
N LEU A 37 -10.24 -11.52 2.10
CA LEU A 37 -10.14 -10.35 3.01
C LEU A 37 -10.46 -9.02 2.34
N ILE A 38 -10.16 -8.89 1.04
CA ILE A 38 -10.23 -7.60 0.32
C ILE A 38 -11.66 -7.17 -0.05
N GLY A 39 -12.63 -8.09 0.00
CA GLY A 39 -14.04 -7.79 -0.29
C GLY A 39 -14.23 -7.25 -1.71
N SER A 40 -14.73 -6.03 -1.84
CA SER A 40 -14.96 -5.36 -3.13
C SER A 40 -13.79 -4.50 -3.61
N ALA A 41 -12.65 -4.50 -2.90
CA ALA A 41 -11.50 -3.72 -3.32
C ALA A 41 -10.90 -4.29 -4.61
N SER A 42 -10.45 -3.40 -5.49
CA SER A 42 -9.78 -3.82 -6.73
C SER A 42 -8.36 -4.35 -6.44
N VAL A 43 -7.92 -5.36 -7.19
CA VAL A 43 -6.56 -5.89 -7.10
C VAL A 43 -5.78 -5.43 -8.32
N HIS A 44 -4.57 -4.93 -8.10
CA HIS A 44 -3.67 -4.47 -9.15
C HIS A 44 -2.31 -5.14 -8.96
N GLU A 45 -1.71 -5.57 -10.07
CA GLU A 45 -0.34 -6.06 -10.07
C GLU A 45 0.63 -4.89 -9.81
N SER A 46 1.64 -5.13 -8.99
CA SER A 46 2.65 -4.13 -8.64
C SER A 46 3.97 -4.80 -8.28
N ALA A 47 5.08 -4.06 -8.32
CA ALA A 47 6.39 -4.57 -7.92
C ALA A 47 6.50 -4.85 -6.40
N PHE A 48 5.53 -4.40 -5.61
CA PHE A 48 5.53 -4.49 -4.16
C PHE A 48 4.13 -4.73 -3.59
N ASP A 49 4.10 -5.27 -2.38
CA ASP A 49 2.88 -5.54 -1.64
C ASP A 49 2.44 -4.28 -0.87
N ALA A 50 1.27 -3.73 -1.19
CA ALA A 50 0.72 -2.54 -0.53
C ALA A 50 -0.80 -2.47 -0.61
N ALA A 51 -1.40 -1.56 0.15
CA ALA A 51 -2.85 -1.31 0.12
C ALA A 51 -3.16 0.18 0.09
N TRP A 52 -4.10 0.55 -0.77
CA TRP A 52 -4.70 1.87 -0.82
C TRP A 52 -5.95 1.91 0.04
N PHE A 53 -5.95 2.83 1.00
CA PHE A 53 -7.07 3.13 1.85
C PHE A 53 -7.63 4.52 1.56
N THR A 54 -8.95 4.66 1.63
CA THR A 54 -9.63 5.93 1.45
C THR A 54 -10.40 6.33 2.69
N ARG A 55 -10.49 7.63 2.93
CA ARG A 55 -11.39 8.23 3.91
C ARG A 55 -11.89 9.57 3.39
N SER A 56 -13.19 9.84 3.54
CA SER A 56 -13.73 11.18 3.29
C SER A 56 -13.05 12.20 4.21
N ALA A 57 -12.54 13.30 3.64
CA ALA A 57 -11.75 14.28 4.37
C ALA A 57 -12.55 15.57 4.61
N LEU A 58 -12.91 16.24 3.52
CA LEU A 58 -13.74 17.44 3.43
C LEU A 58 -14.67 17.29 2.21
N PRO A 59 -15.76 18.07 2.10
CA PRO A 59 -16.57 18.09 0.89
C PRO A 59 -15.70 18.28 -0.36
N GLY A 60 -15.88 17.41 -1.35
CA GLY A 60 -15.13 17.41 -2.60
C GLY A 60 -13.67 16.93 -2.54
N THR A 61 -13.27 16.28 -1.45
CA THR A 61 -11.93 15.67 -1.32
C THR A 61 -11.96 14.29 -0.66
N THR A 62 -11.07 13.42 -1.11
CA THR A 62 -10.83 12.11 -0.51
C THR A 62 -9.39 12.03 -0.06
N THR A 63 -9.15 11.62 1.19
CA THR A 63 -7.80 11.25 1.64
C THR A 63 -7.51 9.83 1.18
N TRP A 64 -6.38 9.64 0.52
CA TRP A 64 -5.82 8.36 0.12
C TRP A 64 -4.56 8.07 0.94
N GLU A 65 -4.47 6.88 1.50
CA GLU A 65 -3.25 6.38 2.15
C GLU A 65 -2.75 5.13 1.44
N LEU A 66 -1.51 5.16 0.96
CA LEU A 66 -0.79 4.00 0.47
C LEU A 66 0.03 3.41 1.59
N ARG A 67 -0.36 2.25 2.09
CA ARG A 67 0.34 1.53 3.15
C ARG A 67 1.14 0.37 2.57
N TYR A 68 2.44 0.37 2.82
CA TYR A 68 3.30 -0.76 2.49
C TYR A 68 2.99 -1.95 3.40
N LEU A 69 2.85 -3.14 2.82
CA LEU A 69 2.54 -4.38 3.55
C LEU A 69 3.77 -5.29 3.75
N GLY A 70 4.96 -4.79 3.41
CA GLY A 70 6.21 -5.48 3.70
C GLY A 70 6.74 -5.21 5.11
N PRO A 71 8.02 -5.53 5.38
CA PRO A 71 8.57 -5.55 6.74
C PRO A 71 8.76 -4.17 7.39
N SER A 72 8.64 -3.09 6.62
CA SER A 72 8.81 -1.72 7.12
C SER A 72 7.45 -1.03 7.26
N PRO A 73 7.18 -0.35 8.39
CA PRO A 73 5.93 0.39 8.57
C PRO A 73 5.99 1.72 7.80
N LEU A 74 5.85 1.66 6.48
CA LEU A 74 5.82 2.83 5.61
C LEU A 74 4.40 3.08 5.13
N ALA A 75 3.99 4.35 5.13
CA ALA A 75 2.78 4.79 4.48
C ALA A 75 2.98 6.19 3.88
N LEU A 76 2.30 6.46 2.77
CA LEU A 76 2.22 7.76 2.13
C LEU A 76 0.76 8.20 2.13
N VAL A 77 0.52 9.50 2.34
CA VAL A 77 -0.83 10.07 2.39
C VAL A 77 -0.92 11.18 1.36
N SER A 78 -2.02 11.21 0.62
CA SER A 78 -2.38 12.30 -0.29
C SER A 78 -3.84 12.68 -0.10
N VAL A 79 -4.17 13.95 -0.37
CA VAL A 79 -5.55 14.44 -0.38
C VAL A 79 -5.87 14.81 -1.82
N VAL A 80 -6.84 14.09 -2.40
CA VAL A 80 -7.19 14.20 -3.82
C VAL A 80 -8.55 14.87 -3.94
N GLY A 81 -8.63 15.95 -4.71
CA GLY A 81 -9.87 16.64 -5.04
C GLY A 81 -10.65 15.95 -6.16
N GLU A 82 -11.94 16.24 -6.30
CA GLU A 82 -12.79 15.65 -7.35
C GLU A 82 -12.34 15.99 -8.77
N ASP A 83 -11.75 17.17 -8.99
CA ASP A 83 -11.25 17.63 -10.29
C ASP A 83 -9.81 17.17 -10.60
N ALA A 84 -9.18 16.43 -9.68
CA ALA A 84 -7.80 15.96 -9.86
C ALA A 84 -7.74 14.70 -10.73
N ASP A 85 -6.63 14.52 -11.44
CA ASP A 85 -6.31 13.25 -12.09
C ASP A 85 -5.89 12.23 -11.03
N LEU A 86 -6.87 11.43 -10.60
CA LEU A 86 -6.69 10.45 -9.53
C LEU A 86 -5.60 9.42 -9.89
N GLU A 87 -5.59 8.88 -11.10
CA GLU A 87 -4.63 7.83 -11.45
C GLU A 87 -3.20 8.37 -11.46
N ALA A 88 -2.98 9.57 -12.03
CA ALA A 88 -1.67 10.21 -12.03
C ALA A 88 -1.14 10.46 -10.61
N GLU A 89 -2.01 10.89 -9.69
CA GLU A 89 -1.63 11.09 -8.28
C GLU A 89 -1.29 9.76 -7.59
N LEU A 90 -2.10 8.72 -7.81
CA LEU A 90 -1.85 7.40 -7.20
C LEU A 90 -0.58 6.74 -7.77
N GLU A 91 -0.29 6.89 -9.06
CA GLU A 91 0.94 6.44 -9.68
C GLU A 91 2.16 7.15 -9.07
N PHE A 92 2.10 8.48 -8.96
CA PHE A 92 3.17 9.26 -8.34
C PHE A 92 3.48 8.82 -6.91
N GLN A 93 2.47 8.56 -6.09
CA GLN A 93 2.68 8.07 -4.73
C GLN A 93 3.26 6.64 -4.70
N GLN A 94 2.86 5.77 -5.65
CA GLN A 94 3.43 4.43 -5.77
C GLN A 94 4.91 4.48 -6.13
N GLU A 95 5.31 5.28 -7.11
CA GLU A 95 6.71 5.49 -7.48
C GLU A 95 7.55 5.97 -6.29
N ARG A 96 7.03 6.94 -5.53
CA ARG A 96 7.69 7.42 -4.32
C ARG A 96 7.87 6.33 -3.27
N LEU A 97 6.89 5.47 -3.09
CA LEU A 97 7.00 4.35 -2.17
C LEU A 97 8.07 3.36 -2.63
N VAL A 98 8.14 3.05 -3.93
CA VAL A 98 9.19 2.19 -4.51
C VAL A 98 10.57 2.74 -4.19
N GLU A 99 10.79 4.04 -4.39
CA GLU A 99 12.07 4.67 -4.04
C GLU A 99 12.39 4.53 -2.55
N MET A 100 11.41 4.76 -1.67
CA MET A 100 11.61 4.69 -0.22
C MET A 100 11.92 3.27 0.25
N VAL A 101 11.23 2.27 -0.30
CA VAL A 101 11.47 0.86 0.01
C VAL A 101 12.86 0.44 -0.49
N SER A 102 13.23 0.85 -1.70
CA SER A 102 14.53 0.52 -2.31
C SER A 102 15.71 1.11 -1.53
N ARG A 103 15.59 2.36 -1.03
CA ARG A 103 16.63 3.01 -0.21
C ARG A 103 16.81 2.35 1.17
N LYS A 104 15.74 1.74 1.72
CA LYS A 104 15.77 1.10 3.05
C LYS A 104 16.26 -0.34 3.04
N ILE A 105 16.33 -0.99 1.88
CA ILE A 105 17.00 -2.28 1.73
C ILE A 105 18.47 -1.97 1.43
N PRO A 106 19.40 -2.01 2.41
CA PRO A 106 20.80 -1.95 2.05
C PRO A 106 21.09 -3.15 1.15
N SER A 107 21.56 -2.89 -0.08
CA SER A 107 22.24 -3.91 -0.88
C SER A 107 23.24 -4.58 0.03
N LYS A 108 22.97 -5.84 0.40
CA LYS A 108 23.92 -6.68 1.11
C LYS A 108 24.95 -7.11 0.08
N GLU A 109 25.72 -6.15 -0.43
CA GLU A 109 26.82 -6.40 -1.36
C GLU A 109 28.07 -6.69 -0.54
N GLY A 110 28.73 -7.78 -0.90
CA GLY A 110 29.58 -8.60 -0.03
C GLY A 110 30.74 -7.86 0.64
N LYS A 111 30.75 -7.90 1.98
CA LYS A 111 32.02 -8.00 2.71
C LYS A 111 32.51 -9.44 2.61
N ASN A 112 33.17 -9.79 1.51
CA ASN A 112 34.18 -10.85 1.55
C ASN A 112 35.51 -10.17 1.86
N GLY A 113 35.79 -10.04 3.16
CA GLY A 113 37.12 -9.78 3.65
C GLY A 113 38.00 -11.02 3.46
N THR A 114 39.18 -10.78 2.90
CA THR A 114 40.49 -11.35 3.29
C THR A 114 40.58 -12.85 3.57
N SER A 115 41.33 -13.55 2.72
CA SER A 115 42.63 -14.11 3.14
C SER A 115 43.55 -14.30 1.95
#